data_AF-A0A0Q8P0M7-F1
#
_entry.id   AF-A0A0Q8P0M7-F1
#
_cell.length_a   1.000
_cell.length_b   1.000
_cell.length_c   1.000
_cell.angle_alpha   90.00
_cell.angle_beta   90.00
_cell.angle_gamma   90.00
#
_symmetry.space_group_name_H-M   'P 1'
#
loop_
_entity.id
_entity.type
_entity.pdbx_description
1 polymer ?
#
loop_
_entity_poly.entity_id
_entity_poly.type
_entity_poly.pdbx_seq_one_letter_code
_entity_poly.pdbx_strand_id
1 'polypeptide(L)'
;MTDLPYRARLSGEATALVRTVLTEDQCKQLQGALELAMADPWSWPASDREDLDDSIRQIVLPDLIAHYVILPDPPVPHLWVITLTVL
;
A
#
# COMPACT_ATOMS: atom_id res chain seq x y z
N MET A 1 8.05 1.37 20.20
CA MET A 1 8.20 1.59 18.74
C MET A 1 8.56 0.25 18.15
N THR A 2 7.60 -0.41 17.51
CA THR A 2 7.82 -1.69 16.83
C THR A 2 8.64 -1.42 15.59
N ASP A 3 9.86 -1.96 15.51
CA ASP A 3 10.69 -1.82 14.32
C ASP A 3 10.11 -2.74 13.24
N LEU A 4 9.32 -2.17 12.33
CA LEU A 4 8.69 -2.93 11.25
C LEU A 4 9.74 -3.22 10.17
N PRO A 5 9.82 -4.47 9.67
CA PRO A 5 10.86 -4.89 8.72
C PRO A 5 10.77 -4.15 7.38
N TYR A 6 9.59 -3.63 7.02
CA TYR A 6 9.37 -2.81 5.83
C TYR A 6 8.83 -1.43 6.21
N ARG A 7 9.17 -0.42 5.40
CA ARG A 7 8.56 0.92 5.50
C ARG A 7 7.63 1.19 4.33
N ALA A 8 6.43 1.71 4.58
CA ALA A 8 5.56 2.17 3.50
C ALA A 8 5.95 3.59 3.03
N ARG A 9 5.96 3.79 1.70
CA ARG A 9 6.09 5.08 1.03
C ARG A 9 4.96 5.23 0.02
N LEU A 10 4.33 6.40 0.02
CA LEU A 10 3.27 6.73 -0.93
C LEU A 10 3.85 7.48 -2.13
N SER A 11 3.36 7.18 -3.33
CA SER A 11 3.57 8.05 -4.49
C SER A 11 2.99 9.45 -4.25
N GLY A 12 3.36 10.39 -5.12
CA GLY A 12 2.82 11.74 -5.08
C GLY A 12 1.30 11.74 -5.26
N GLU A 13 0.79 10.95 -6.23
CA GLU A 13 -0.64 10.83 -6.49
C GLU A 13 -1.38 10.19 -5.31
N ALA A 14 -0.84 9.10 -4.74
CA ALA A 14 -1.42 8.45 -3.57
C ALA A 14 -1.48 9.41 -2.37
N THR A 15 -0.42 10.18 -2.14
CA THR A 15 -0.38 11.20 -1.07
C THR A 15 -1.42 12.29 -1.29
N ALA A 16 -1.61 12.75 -2.53
CA ALA A 16 -2.63 13.75 -2.85
C ALA A 16 -4.04 13.20 -2.58
N LEU A 17 -4.30 11.95 -2.96
CA LEU A 17 -5.59 11.29 -2.76
C LEU A 17 -5.92 11.11 -1.27
N VAL A 18 -4.95 10.68 -0.46
CA VAL A 18 -5.08 10.61 1.01
C VAL A 18 -5.44 11.96 1.61
N ARG A 19 -4.85 13.06 1.13
CA ARG A 19 -5.04 14.39 1.70
C ARG A 19 -6.33 15.08 1.28
N THR A 20 -6.88 14.74 0.12
CA THR A 20 -7.93 15.54 -0.53
C THR A 20 -9.23 14.79 -0.77
N VAL A 21 -9.20 13.45 -0.80
CA VAL A 21 -10.35 12.62 -1.15
C VAL A 21 -10.76 11.72 0.00
N LEU A 22 -9.81 11.04 0.65
CA LEU A 22 -10.13 10.05 1.67
C LEU A 22 -10.72 10.71 2.92
N THR A 23 -11.74 10.05 3.47
CA THR A 23 -12.27 10.34 4.80
C THR A 23 -11.29 9.89 5.88
N GLU A 24 -11.47 10.39 7.10
CA GLU A 24 -10.65 9.98 8.25
C GLU A 24 -10.74 8.47 8.52
N ASP A 25 -11.93 7.88 8.35
CA ASP A 25 -12.13 6.45 8.54
C ASP A 25 -11.36 5.62 7.49
N GLN A 26 -11.45 6.00 6.22
CA GLN A 26 -10.69 5.37 5.14
C GLN A 26 -9.18 5.51 5.36
N CYS A 27 -8.71 6.65 5.89
CA CYS A 27 -7.31 6.82 6.25
C CYS A 27 -6.87 5.87 7.36
N LYS A 28 -7.70 5.66 8.38
CA LYS A 28 -7.43 4.71 9.48
C LYS A 28 -7.41 3.27 8.97
N GLN A 29 -8.35 2.90 8.11
CA GLN A 29 -8.38 1.57 7.49
C GLN A 29 -7.13 1.33 6.63
N LEU A 30 -6.77 2.30 5.79
CA LEU A 30 -5.56 2.24 4.96
C LEU A 30 -4.31 2.14 5.83
N GLN A 31 -4.20 2.94 6.90
CA GLN A 31 -3.07 2.88 7.83
C GLN A 31 -2.92 1.49 8.45
N GLY A 32 -3.99 0.93 9.01
CA GLY A 32 -3.94 -0.39 9.64
C GLY A 32 -3.55 -1.49 8.64
N ALA A 33 -4.05 -1.42 7.41
CA ALA A 33 -3.69 -2.38 6.38
C ALA A 33 -2.22 -2.25 5.92
N LEU A 34 -1.71 -1.02 5.81
CA LEU A 34 -0.31 -0.76 5.51
C LEU A 34 0.61 -1.23 6.65
N GLU A 35 0.21 -1.08 7.91
CA GLU A 35 0.96 -1.58 9.07
C GLU A 35 1.08 -3.12 9.02
N LEU A 36 0.01 -3.84 8.64
CA LEU A 36 0.06 -5.28 8.43
C LEU A 36 0.97 -5.66 7.25
N ALA A 37 0.85 -4.96 6.12
CA ALA A 37 1.72 -5.18 4.97
C ALA A 37 3.19 -4.87 5.29
N MET A 38 3.46 -3.89 6.16
CA MET A 38 4.82 -3.55 6.60
C MET A 38 5.44 -4.62 7.50
N ALA A 39 4.61 -5.44 8.18
CA ALA A 39 5.06 -6.58 8.95
C ALA A 39 5.32 -7.80 8.05
N ASP A 40 4.40 -8.08 7.11
CA ASP A 40 4.52 -9.16 6.13
C ASP A 40 3.95 -8.73 4.76
N PRO A 41 4.80 -8.26 3.84
CA PRO A 41 4.36 -7.81 2.51
C PRO A 41 3.79 -8.93 1.63
N TRP A 42 4.16 -10.19 1.88
CA TRP A 42 3.70 -11.30 1.03
C TRP A 42 2.35 -11.87 1.48
N SER A 43 1.82 -11.40 2.61
CA SER A 43 0.49 -11.78 3.13
C SER A 43 -0.67 -11.33 2.24
N TRP A 44 -0.44 -10.34 1.37
CA TRP A 44 -1.43 -9.83 0.42
C TRP A 44 -1.23 -10.43 -0.97
N PRO A 45 -2.33 -10.69 -1.73
CA PRO A 45 -2.24 -11.32 -3.03
C PRO A 45 -1.53 -10.42 -4.06
N ALA A 46 -0.97 -11.05 -5.10
CA ALA A 46 -0.60 -10.34 -6.32
C ALA A 46 -1.83 -9.67 -6.93
N SER A 47 -1.62 -8.56 -7.64
CA SER A 47 -2.71 -7.90 -8.33
C SER A 47 -3.28 -8.79 -9.43
N ASP A 48 -4.60 -8.79 -9.58
CA ASP A 48 -5.34 -9.51 -10.63
C ASP A 48 -5.45 -8.70 -11.93
N ARG A 49 -4.85 -7.51 -11.95
CA ARG A 49 -4.86 -6.60 -13.09
C ARG A 49 -3.87 -7.05 -14.15
N GLU A 50 -4.39 -7.44 -15.32
CA GLU A 50 -3.59 -7.87 -16.48
C GLU A 50 -2.63 -6.78 -16.99
N ASP A 51 -2.88 -5.50 -16.65
CA ASP A 51 -2.02 -4.36 -17.00
C ASP A 51 -0.87 -4.12 -15.99
N LEU A 52 -0.84 -4.84 -14.87
CA LEU A 52 0.13 -4.67 -13.80
C LEU A 52 1.11 -5.86 -13.76
N ASP A 53 2.38 -5.57 -13.50
CA ASP A 53 3.43 -6.58 -13.32
C ASP A 53 3.11 -7.50 -12.12
N ASP A 54 3.40 -8.80 -12.25
CA ASP A 54 3.21 -9.84 -11.22
C ASP A 54 3.88 -9.52 -9.86
N SER A 55 4.82 -8.57 -9.85
CA SER A 55 5.46 -8.03 -8.65
C SER A 55 4.58 -7.07 -7.83
N ILE A 56 3.48 -6.58 -8.41
CA ILE A 56 2.53 -5.69 -7.75
C ILE A 56 1.57 -6.51 -6.89
N ARG A 57 1.41 -6.08 -5.64
CA ARG A 57 0.45 -6.65 -4.68
C ARG A 57 -0.66 -5.66 -4.40
N GLN A 58 -1.80 -6.19 -3.96
CA GLN A 58 -2.97 -5.36 -3.67
C GLN A 58 -3.57 -5.60 -2.29
N ILE A 59 -3.87 -4.50 -1.61
CA ILE A 59 -4.70 -4.45 -0.42
C ILE A 59 -6.11 -4.08 -0.87
N VAL A 60 -7.08 -4.95 -0.57
CA VAL A 60 -8.50 -4.70 -0.87
C VAL A 60 -9.22 -4.40 0.43
N LEU A 61 -9.75 -3.18 0.54
CA LEU A 61 -10.60 -2.69 1.63
C LEU A 61 -12.01 -2.45 1.06
N PRO A 62 -13.04 -2.26 1.91
CA PRO A 62 -14.42 -2.09 1.46
C PRO A 62 -14.61 -0.98 0.41
N ASP A 63 -13.95 0.16 0.59
CA ASP A 63 -14.11 1.35 -0.27
C ASP A 63 -12.80 1.78 -0.97
N LEU A 64 -11.75 0.95 -0.88
CA LEU A 64 -10.42 1.33 -1.36
C LEU A 64 -9.61 0.11 -1.79
N ILE A 65 -8.87 0.25 -2.90
CA ILE A 65 -7.82 -0.68 -3.30
C ILE A 65 -6.48 0.05 -3.32
N ALA A 66 -5.49 -0.48 -2.61
CA ALA A 66 -4.12 0.02 -2.64
C ALA A 66 -3.20 -0.96 -3.35
N HIS A 67 -2.51 -0.51 -4.39
CA HIS A 67 -1.50 -1.29 -5.10
C HIS A 67 -0.12 -0.86 -4.62
N TYR A 68 0.73 -1.84 -4.32
CA TYR A 68 2.10 -1.59 -3.90
C TYR A 68 3.09 -2.59 -4.48
N VAL A 69 4.34 -2.15 -4.58
CA VAL A 69 5.48 -2.98 -4.98
C VAL A 69 6.42 -3.12 -3.79
N ILE A 70 7.04 -4.29 -3.64
CA ILE A 70 8.09 -4.53 -2.67
C ILE A 70 9.42 -4.19 -3.34
N LEU A 71 10.05 -3.10 -2.90
CA LEU A 71 11.35 -2.68 -3.42
C LEU A 71 12.48 -3.18 -2.50
N PRO A 72 13.35 -4.09 -2.99
CA PRO A 72 14.42 -4.67 -2.18
C PRO A 72 15.64 -3.74 -1.99
N ASP A 73 15.71 -2.59 -2.68
CA ASP A 73 16.85 -1.67 -2.68
C ASP A 73 16.33 -0.23 -2.45
N PRO A 74 16.71 0.51 -1.37
CA PRO A 74 18.00 0.61 -0.69
C PRO A 74 17.95 0.02 0.77
N PRO A 75 18.85 0.30 1.75
CA PRO A 75 19.19 -0.61 2.87
C PRO A 75 18.06 -0.97 3.84
N VAL A 76 16.87 -0.39 3.69
CA VAL A 76 15.64 -0.83 4.35
C VAL A 76 14.62 -1.17 3.24
N PRO A 77 14.20 -2.44 3.12
CA PRO A 77 13.15 -2.84 2.20
C PRO A 77 11.89 -2.01 2.42
N HIS A 78 11.23 -1.59 1.34
CA HIS A 78 10.06 -0.72 1.47
C HIS A 78 8.91 -1.13 0.55
N LEU A 79 7.71 -0.86 1.04
CA LEU A 79 6.49 -0.92 0.25
C LEU A 79 6.36 0.41 -0.47
N TRP A 80 6.37 0.38 -1.79
CA TRP A 80 6.03 1.54 -2.58
C TRP A 80 4.58 1.45 -3.02
N VAL A 81 3.70 2.23 -2.37
CA VAL A 81 2.29 2.36 -2.73
C VAL A 81 2.21 3.25 -3.95
N ILE A 82 1.99 2.62 -5.11
CA ILE A 82 2.01 3.27 -6.42
C ILE A 82 0.65 3.86 -6.78
N THR A 83 -0.44 3.25 -6.30
CA THR A 83 -1.79 3.65 -6.68
C THR A 83 -2.79 3.38 -5.56
N LEU A 84 -3.70 4.34 -5.37
CA LEU A 84 -4.88 4.21 -4.51
C LEU A 84 -6.13 4.42 -5.38
N THR A 85 -7.04 3.46 -5.36
CA THR A 85 -8.30 3.51 -6.08
C THR A 85 -9.45 3.54 -5.08
N VAL A 86 -10.25 4.60 -5.08
CA VAL A 86 -11.50 4.68 -4.31
C VAL A 86 -12.60 4.02 -5.14
N LEU A 87 -13.44 3.20 -4.51
CA LEU A 87 -14.54 2.48 -5.14
C LEU A 87 -15.84 3.28 -5.17
#